data_AF-A0A497K2X0-F1
#
_entry.id   AF-A0A497K2X0-F1
#
_cell.length_a   1.000
_cell.length_b   1.000
_cell.length_c   1.000
_cell.angle_alpha   90.00
_cell.angle_beta   90.00
_cell.angle_gamma   90.00
#
_symmetry.space_group_name_H-M   'P 1'
#
loop_
_entity.id
_entity.type
_entity.pdbx_description
1 polymer ?
#
loop_
_entity_poly.entity_id
_entity_poly.type
_entity_poly.pdbx_seq_one_letter_code
_entity_poly.pdbx_strand_id
1 'polypeptide(L)'
;MRSKVSPLTLEVLRGALTYTAEEMGISLRKSAYSPNIKERMDYSCAIFDPEGRLVAQAEHIPVHLGSMAYTVKMCLERFGETLHEG
;
A
#
# COMPACT_ATOMS: atom_id res chain seq x y z
N MET A 1 -12.63 16.07 -21.67
CA MET A 1 -12.86 14.60 -21.61
C MET A 1 -13.56 14.31 -20.29
N ARG A 2 -14.79 13.76 -20.28
CA ARG A 2 -15.42 13.29 -19.03
C ARG A 2 -14.72 11.98 -18.61
N SER A 3 -14.26 11.90 -17.37
CA SER A 3 -13.77 10.65 -16.77
C SER A 3 -14.84 9.56 -16.92
N LYS A 4 -14.44 8.33 -17.28
CA LYS A 4 -15.34 7.16 -17.31
C LYS A 4 -15.84 6.75 -15.91
N VAL A 5 -15.23 7.29 -14.86
CA VAL A 5 -15.58 7.02 -13.46
C VAL A 5 -16.35 8.22 -12.91
N SER A 6 -17.52 7.97 -12.33
CA SER A 6 -18.30 9.03 -11.68
C SER A 6 -17.57 9.55 -10.44
N PRO A 7 -17.71 10.84 -10.08
CA PRO A 7 -17.09 11.37 -8.85
C PRO A 7 -17.48 10.59 -7.59
N LEU A 8 -18.73 10.13 -7.51
CA LEU A 8 -19.21 9.29 -6.41
C LEU A 8 -18.45 7.96 -6.34
N THR A 9 -18.31 7.28 -7.48
CA THR A 9 -17.57 6.01 -7.55
C THR A 9 -16.11 6.22 -7.17
N LEU A 10 -15.49 7.31 -7.63
CA LEU A 10 -14.11 7.64 -7.29
C LEU A 10 -13.92 7.81 -5.78
N GLU A 11 -14.80 8.55 -5.11
CA GLU A 11 -14.71 8.75 -3.66
C GLU A 11 -14.94 7.47 -2.87
N VAL A 12 -15.88 6.62 -3.29
CA VAL A 12 -16.10 5.29 -2.67
C VAL A 12 -14.84 4.44 -2.80
N LEU A 13 -14.23 4.38 -3.98
CA LEU A 13 -13.00 3.61 -4.21
C LEU A 13 -11.83 4.17 -3.41
N ARG A 14 -11.66 5.50 -3.38
CA ARG A 14 -10.62 6.17 -2.58
C ARG A 14 -10.76 5.79 -1.11
N GLY A 15 -11.96 5.94 -0.54
CA GLY A 15 -12.22 5.59 0.86
C GLY A 15 -11.97 4.12 1.16
N ALA A 16 -12.46 3.22 0.30
CA ALA A 16 -12.26 1.78 0.47
C ALA A 16 -10.78 1.38 0.44
N LEU A 17 -9.99 1.91 -0.49
CA LEU A 17 -8.57 1.60 -0.63
C LEU A 17 -7.74 2.17 0.52
N THR A 18 -8.02 3.41 0.95
CA THR A 18 -7.38 4.01 2.13
C THR A 18 -7.65 3.16 3.37
N TYR A 19 -8.92 2.82 3.64
CA TYR A 19 -9.29 2.03 4.80
C TYR A 19 -8.73 0.60 4.75
N THR A 20 -8.63 0.00 3.56
CA THR A 20 -7.98 -1.31 3.39
C THR A 20 -6.52 -1.25 3.84
N ALA A 21 -5.77 -0.22 3.44
CA ALA A 21 -4.39 -0.06 3.88
C ALA A 21 -4.29 0.13 5.40
N GLU A 22 -5.21 0.89 6.01
CA GLU A 22 -5.27 1.08 7.48
C GLU A 22 -5.51 -0.25 8.21
N GLU A 23 -6.50 -1.04 7.77
CA GLU A 23 -6.83 -2.34 8.36
C GLU A 23 -5.69 -3.36 8.22
N MET A 24 -4.93 -3.31 7.11
CA MET A 24 -3.68 -4.10 6.98
C MET A 24 -2.71 -3.75 8.11
N GLY A 25 -2.53 -2.45 8.39
CA GLY A 25 -1.66 -1.98 9.46
C GLY A 25 -2.14 -2.39 10.85
N ILE A 26 -3.45 -2.29 11.11
CA ILE A 26 -4.06 -2.73 12.37
C ILE A 26 -3.84 -4.23 12.58
N SER A 27 -4.10 -5.02 11.53
CA SER A 27 -3.92 -6.47 11.54
C SER A 27 -2.46 -6.86 11.81
N LEU A 28 -1.51 -6.24 11.10
CA LEU A 28 -0.07 -6.46 11.29
C LEU A 28 0.37 -6.13 12.72
N ARG A 29 -0.03 -4.97 13.25
CA ARG A 29 0.29 -4.58 14.63
C ARG A 29 -0.33 -5.51 15.66
N LYS A 30 -1.56 -5.99 15.43
CA LYS A 30 -2.23 -6.91 16.36
C LYS A 30 -1.51 -8.26 16.44
N SER A 31 -1.00 -8.77 15.33
CA SER A 31 -0.29 -10.06 15.26
C SER A 31 1.21 -10.00 15.58
N ALA A 32 1.82 -8.80 15.56
CA ALA A 32 3.25 -8.67 15.78
C ALA A 32 3.69 -8.93 17.23
N TYR A 33 4.77 -9.71 17.38
CA TYR A 33 5.52 -9.87 18.62
C TYR A 33 6.63 -8.82 18.80
N SER A 34 7.14 -8.25 17.70
CA SER A 34 8.23 -7.27 17.75
C SER A 34 7.76 -5.97 18.41
N PRO A 35 8.43 -5.46 19.47
CA PRO A 35 8.11 -4.17 20.06
C PRO A 35 8.24 -3.01 19.07
N ASN A 36 9.14 -3.12 18.08
CA ASN A 36 9.28 -2.10 17.03
C ASN A 36 7.98 -1.96 16.21
N ILE A 37 7.31 -3.08 15.92
CA ILE A 37 6.04 -3.05 15.18
C ILE A 37 4.86 -2.79 16.14
N LYS A 38 4.82 -3.48 17.28
CA LYS A 38 3.69 -3.47 18.22
C LYS A 38 3.53 -2.14 18.94
N GLU A 39 4.63 -1.57 19.41
CA GLU A 39 4.65 -0.41 20.30
C GLU A 39 5.17 0.83 19.58
N ARG A 40 6.29 0.71 18.84
CA ARG A 40 6.89 1.84 18.13
C ARG A 40 6.24 2.14 16.77
N MET A 41 5.39 1.25 16.29
CA MET A 41 4.69 1.37 15.00
C MET A 41 5.65 1.59 13.82
N ASP A 42 6.80 0.94 13.87
CA ASP A 42 7.85 0.98 12.85
C ASP A 42 7.52 0.04 11.68
N TYR A 43 6.47 0.39 10.94
CA TYR A 43 6.01 -0.32 9.75
C TYR A 43 5.15 0.60 8.89
N SER A 44 4.89 0.20 7.64
CA SER A 44 3.87 0.83 6.81
C SER A 44 3.21 -0.21 5.91
N CYS A 45 1.97 0.04 5.54
CA CYS A 45 1.19 -0.80 4.64
C CYS A 45 0.75 0.04 3.45
N ALA A 46 0.82 -0.53 2.26
CA ALA A 46 0.49 0.17 1.02
C ALA A 46 -0.08 -0.78 -0.03
N ILE A 47 -0.91 -0.22 -0.90
CA ILE A 47 -1.52 -0.87 -2.05
C ILE A 47 -0.92 -0.25 -3.30
N PHE A 48 -0.49 -1.10 -4.22
CA PHE A 48 0.08 -0.71 -5.50
C PHE A 48 -0.78 -1.27 -6.64
N ASP A 49 -0.83 -0.55 -7.75
CA ASP A 49 -1.41 -1.09 -8.97
C ASP A 49 -0.42 -1.97 -9.76
N PRO A 50 -0.85 -2.65 -10.84
CA PRO A 50 0.03 -3.52 -11.63
C PRO A 50 1.26 -2.83 -12.23
N GLU A 51 1.23 -1.50 -12.39
CA GLU A 51 2.36 -0.72 -12.87
C GLU A 51 3.30 -0.27 -11.74
N GLY A 52 3.04 -0.71 -10.50
CA GLY A 52 3.84 -0.39 -9.31
C GLY A 52 3.63 1.04 -8.79
N ARG A 53 2.54 1.72 -9.18
CA ARG A 53 2.21 3.05 -8.66
C ARG A 53 1.53 2.90 -7.31
N LEU A 54 1.90 3.77 -6.35
CA LEU A 54 1.28 3.81 -5.04
C LEU A 54 -0.18 4.30 -5.17
N VAL A 55 -1.14 3.48 -4.76
CA VAL A 55 -2.58 3.76 -4.84
C VAL A 55 -3.14 4.23 -3.51
N ALA A 56 -2.80 3.54 -2.43
CA ALA A 56 -3.23 3.86 -1.07
C ALA A 56 -2.21 3.38 -0.05
N GLN A 57 -2.27 3.95 1.14
CA GLN A 57 -1.34 3.62 2.20
C GLN A 57 -1.89 3.97 3.58
N ALA A 58 -1.35 3.30 4.59
CA ALA A 58 -1.52 3.66 5.98
C ALA A 58 -0.29 4.47 6.43
N GLU A 59 -0.46 5.78 6.59
CA GLU A 59 0.64 6.70 6.89
C GLU A 59 1.14 6.53 8.33
N HIS A 60 2.38 6.08 8.48
CA HIS A 60 3.05 6.01 9.79
C HIS A 60 4.46 6.58 9.75
N ILE A 61 5.18 6.48 8.61
CA ILE A 61 6.59 6.88 8.49
C ILE A 61 6.89 7.49 7.11
N PRO A 62 7.25 8.79 7.01
CA PRO A 62 7.49 9.46 5.72
C PRO A 62 8.57 8.85 4.83
N VAL A 63 9.61 8.23 5.40
CA VAL A 63 10.70 7.61 4.62
C VAL A 63 10.23 6.41 3.80
N HIS A 64 9.16 5.73 4.25
CA HIS A 64 8.57 4.60 3.54
C HIS A 64 7.89 5.03 2.24
N LEU A 65 7.38 6.27 2.16
CA LEU A 65 6.70 6.80 0.97
C LEU A 65 7.57 6.74 -0.27
N GLY A 66 8.77 7.31 -0.19
CA GLY A 66 9.70 7.37 -1.31
C GLY A 66 10.32 6.01 -1.61
N SER A 67 10.72 5.28 -0.56
CA SER A 67 11.44 4.02 -0.71
C SER A 67 10.56 2.86 -1.19
N MET A 68 9.31 2.73 -0.71
CA MET A 68 8.41 1.66 -1.12
C MET A 68 8.02 1.75 -2.59
N ALA A 69 7.61 2.94 -3.06
CA ALA A 69 7.25 3.14 -4.47
C ALA A 69 8.41 2.84 -5.42
N TYR A 70 9.62 3.27 -5.05
CA TYR A 70 10.82 2.93 -5.82
C TYR A 70 11.12 1.42 -5.80
N THR A 71 11.03 0.80 -4.61
CA THR A 71 11.34 -0.64 -4.44
C THR A 71 10.39 -1.52 -5.22
N VAL A 72 9.08 -1.27 -5.16
CA VAL A 72 8.07 -2.05 -5.91
C VAL A 72 8.32 -1.95 -7.41
N LYS A 73 8.59 -0.75 -7.92
CA LYS A 73 8.93 -0.55 -9.33
C LYS A 73 10.17 -1.35 -9.75
N MET A 74 11.24 -1.31 -8.96
CA MET A 74 12.46 -2.09 -9.25
C MET A 74 12.21 -3.59 -9.17
N CYS A 75 11.36 -4.05 -8.26
CA CYS A 75 10.98 -5.47 -8.19
C CYS A 75 10.22 -5.91 -9.44
N LEU A 76 9.29 -5.10 -9.95
CA LEU A 76 8.57 -5.40 -11.20
C LEU A 76 9.53 -5.42 -12.40
N GLU A 77 10.46 -4.47 -12.49
CA GLU A 77 11.47 -4.45 -13.55
C GLU A 77 12.40 -5.66 -13.51
N ARG A 78 12.81 -6.09 -12.31
CA ARG A 78 13.78 -7.17 -12.15
C ARG A 78 13.16 -8.56 -12.19
N PHE A 79 11.94 -8.71 -11.66
CA PHE A 79 11.32 -10.01 -11.40
C PHE A 79 9.97 -10.20 -12.08
N GLY A 80 9.46 -9.19 -12.81
CA GLY A 80 8.11 -9.20 -13.40
C GLY A 80 7.81 -10.42 -14.26
N GLU A 81 8.79 -10.92 -15.02
CA GLU A 81 8.61 -12.12 -15.87
C GLU A 81 8.58 -13.44 -15.08
N THR A 82 9.08 -13.42 -13.84
CA THR A 82 9.17 -14.60 -12.96
C THR A 82 8.14 -14.59 -11.83
N LEU A 83 7.45 -13.46 -11.66
CA LEU A 83 6.35 -13.31 -10.71
C LEU A 83 5.18 -14.20 -11.12
N HIS A 84 4.61 -14.88 -10.14
CA HIS A 84 3.45 -15.75 -10.29
C HIS A 84 2.50 -15.51 -9.11
N GLU A 85 1.24 -15.90 -9.28
CA GLU A 85 0.27 -15.91 -8.19
C GLU A 85 0.78 -16.83 -7.07
N GLY A 86 0.73 -16.32 -5.83
CA GLY A 86 1.28 -16.99 -4.64
C GLY A 86 0.41 -18.09 -4.08
#